data_AF-A0A8J7GFY9-F1
#
_entry.id   AF-A0A8J7GFY9-F1
#
_cell.length_a   1.000
_cell.length_b   1.000
_cell.length_c   1.000
_cell.angle_alpha   90.00
_cell.angle_beta   90.00
_cell.angle_gamma   90.00
#
_symmetry.space_group_name_H-M   'P 1'
#
loop_
_entity.id
_entity.type
_entity.pdbx_description
1 polymer ?
#
loop_
_entity_poly.entity_id
_entity_poly.type
_entity_poly.pdbx_seq_one_letter_code
_entity_poly.pdbx_strand_id
1 'polypeptide(L)' 'MTGSAVSDEIFGLDGNDAVRATSGNDYIDGSNGFDTVDYTTLNRSITLLSNST' A
#
# COMPACT_ATOMS: atom_id res chain seq x y z
N MET A 1 -6.64 0.11 6.63
CA MET A 1 -7.24 0.44 5.31
C MET A 1 -7.07 -0.75 4.38
N THR A 2 -7.98 -0.96 3.44
CA THR A 2 -7.90 -2.06 2.46
C THR A 2 -8.44 -1.55 1.13
N GLY A 3 -7.74 -1.84 0.04
CA GLY A 3 -8.21 -1.57 -1.32
C GLY A 3 -9.27 -2.56 -1.79
N SER A 4 -9.50 -2.57 -3.08
CA SER A 4 -10.41 -3.44 -3.82
C SER A 4 -9.64 -4.35 -4.77
N ALA A 5 -10.33 -5.16 -5.58
CA ALA A 5 -9.65 -6.02 -6.55
C ALA A 5 -9.18 -5.29 -7.83
N VAL A 6 -9.42 -3.98 -7.92
CA VAL A 6 -9.00 -3.11 -9.04
C VAL A 6 -7.96 -2.10 -8.54
N SER A 7 -7.45 -1.24 -9.43
CA SER A 7 -6.53 -0.17 -9.04
C SER A 7 -7.20 0.86 -8.14
N ASP A 8 -6.59 1.10 -6.98
CA ASP A 8 -7.03 2.11 -6.02
C ASP A 8 -5.95 3.18 -5.76
N GLU A 9 -6.40 4.37 -5.35
CA GLU A 9 -5.56 5.39 -4.71
C GLU A 9 -5.91 5.42 -3.20
N ILE A 10 -4.92 5.13 -2.35
CA ILE A 10 -5.10 4.99 -0.90
C ILE A 10 -4.20 6.00 -0.19
N PHE A 11 -4.79 6.85 0.66
CA PHE A 11 -4.09 7.90 1.40
C PHE A 11 -4.25 7.70 2.92
N GLY A 12 -3.14 7.48 3.63
CA GLY A 12 -3.09 7.27 5.09
C GLY A 12 -3.36 8.53 5.91
N LEU A 13 -2.91 9.69 5.40
CA LEU A 13 -2.92 11.00 6.09
C LEU A 13 -1.92 11.04 7.26
N ASP A 14 -2.19 11.85 8.28
CA ASP A 14 -1.31 11.91 9.46
C ASP A 14 -1.60 10.74 10.40
N GLY A 15 -0.58 9.99 10.80
CA GLY A 15 -0.71 8.88 11.75
C GLY A 15 0.16 7.69 11.38
N ASN A 16 0.07 6.61 12.17
CA ASN A 16 0.69 5.35 11.81
C ASN A 16 -0.38 4.44 11.19
N ASP A 17 -0.36 4.30 9.87
CA ASP A 17 -1.40 3.58 9.14
C ASP A 17 -1.00 2.15 8.80
N ALA A 18 -2.02 1.29 8.72
CA ALA A 18 -1.88 -0.07 8.24
C ALA A 18 -2.75 -0.27 7.00
N VAL A 19 -2.12 -0.53 5.86
CA VAL A 19 -2.79 -0.79 4.59
C VAL A 19 -2.64 -2.27 4.24
N ARG A 20 -3.74 -2.96 3.95
CA ARG A 20 -3.69 -4.30 3.37
C ARG A 20 -3.80 -4.19 1.86
N ALA A 21 -2.73 -4.59 1.18
CA ALA A 21 -2.69 -4.58 -0.28
C ALA A 21 -3.69 -5.59 -0.85
N THR A 22 -4.26 -5.24 -1.99
CA THR A 22 -5.21 -6.06 -2.75
C THR A 22 -4.71 -6.25 -4.18
N SER A 23 -5.43 -7.07 -4.97
CA SER A 23 -5.09 -7.20 -6.39
C SER A 23 -5.42 -5.91 -7.11
N GLY A 24 -4.63 -5.53 -8.11
CA GLY A 24 -4.76 -4.23 -8.74
C GLY A 24 -3.41 -3.53 -8.77
N ASN A 25 -3.32 -2.46 -9.56
CA ASN A 25 -2.16 -1.56 -9.50
C ASN A 25 -2.53 -0.41 -8.59
N ASP A 26 -2.24 -0.56 -7.31
CA ASP A 26 -2.58 0.42 -6.28
C ASP A 26 -1.50 1.50 -6.14
N TYR A 27 -1.93 2.73 -5.92
CA TYR A 27 -1.10 3.82 -5.42
C TYR A 27 -1.39 4.02 -3.93
N ILE A 28 -0.36 3.89 -3.10
CA ILE A 28 -0.49 4.03 -1.64
C ILE A 28 0.44 5.14 -1.17
N ASP A 29 -0.14 6.19 -0.59
CA ASP A 29 0.55 7.31 0.06
C ASP A 29 0.30 7.23 1.56
N GLY A 30 1.33 6.87 2.32
CA GLY A 30 1.28 6.82 3.79
C GLY A 30 1.27 8.18 4.46
N SER A 31 1.72 9.23 3.77
CA SER A 31 1.86 10.59 4.31
C SER A 31 2.76 10.62 5.57
N ASN A 32 2.34 11.25 6.68
CA ASN A 32 3.21 11.44 7.84
C ASN A 32 3.02 10.33 8.87
N GLY A 33 4.10 9.62 9.21
CA GLY A 33 4.14 8.68 10.32
C GLY A 33 4.93 7.43 9.98
N PHE A 34 4.72 6.36 10.74
CA PHE A 34 5.30 5.05 10.46
C PHE A 34 4.22 4.08 9.99
N ASP A 35 4.16 3.89 8.68
CA ASP A 35 3.12 3.11 8.03
C ASP A 35 3.57 1.69 7.73
N THR A 36 2.59 0.79 7.62
CA THR A 36 2.81 -0.62 7.28
C THR A 36 1.89 -1.01 6.14
N VAL A 37 2.47 -1.55 5.06
CA VAL A 37 1.70 -2.19 3.99
C VAL A 37 1.85 -3.71 4.09
N ASP A 38 0.73 -4.38 4.36
CA ASP A 38 0.64 -5.84 4.42
C ASP A 38 0.30 -6.41 3.04
N TYR A 39 1.27 -7.11 2.45
CA TYR A 39 1.15 -7.79 1.18
C TYR A 39 0.95 -9.31 1.30
N THR A 40 0.68 -9.87 2.49
CA THR A 40 0.58 -11.32 2.69
C THR A 40 -0.53 -11.99 1.88
N THR A 41 -1.58 -11.25 1.50
CA THR A 41 -2.79 -11.78 0.86
C THR A 41 -2.67 -12.08 -0.63
N LEU A 42 -1.79 -11.39 -1.38
CA LEU A 42 -1.79 -11.56 -2.85
C LEU A 42 -1.06 -12.83 -3.32
N ASN A 43 -0.43 -13.60 -2.43
CA ASN A 43 0.11 -14.94 -2.71
C ASN A 43 1.03 -15.04 -3.95
N ARG A 44 1.90 -14.06 -4.16
CA ARG A 44 2.85 -13.97 -5.29
C ARG A 44 4.19 -13.35 -4.90
N SER A 45 5.16 -13.32 -5.81
CA SER A 45 6.39 -12.55 -5.63
C SER A 45 6.13 -11.05 -5.77
N ILE A 46 6.73 -10.24 -4.90
CA ILE A 46 6.71 -8.76 -5.01
C ILE A 46 8.11 -8.28 -5.30
N THR A 47 8.19 -7.28 -6.17
CA THR A 47 9.40 -6.46 -6.34
C THR A 47 9.08 -5.07 -5.83
N LEU A 48 9.84 -4.61 -4.84
CA LEU A 48 9.78 -3.23 -4.37
C LEU A 48 10.85 -2.43 -5.11
N LEU A 49 10.41 -1.43 -5.87
CA LEU A 49 11.30 -0.48 -6.52
C LEU A 49 11.32 0.78 -5.66
N SER A 50 12.48 1.15 -5.15
CA SER A 50 12.64 2.47 -4.53
C SER A 50 12.51 3.53 -5.63
N ASN A 51 11.59 4.47 -5.47
CA ASN A 51 11.58 5.65 -6.32
C ASN A 51 12.74 6.55 -5.85
N SER A 52 13.87 6.51 -6.56
CA SER A 52 15.01 7.37 -6.26
C SER A 52 14.65 8.81 -6.63
N THR A 53 14.37 9.64 -5.63
CA THR A 53 14.40 11.11 -5.73
C THR A 53 15.77 11.63 -5.35
#